data_AF-A0A7W1JZI2-F1
#
_entry.id   AF-A0A7W1JZI2-F1
#
_cell.length_a   1.000
_cell.length_b   1.000
_cell.length_c   1.000
_cell.angle_alpha   90.00
_cell.angle_beta   90.00
_cell.angle_gamma   90.00
#
_symmetry.space_group_name_H-M   'P 1'
#
loop_
_entity.id
_entity.type
_entity.pdbx_description
1 polymer ?
#
loop_
_entity_poly.entity_id
_entity_poly.type
_entity_poly.pdbx_seq_one_letter_code
_entity_poly.pdbx_strand_id
1 'polypeptide(L)'
;MRVARFVVLACLAGGLAASVPALGLSRSTPGFESVQQACGRLEFVSGLEAVFGRRKTHQQALTLRSQITARGFVNANVIQGCDGFRVVVRGIDTFDVGVDLQTEARREGFPVTLECIQAKPVGRLEAIFGHGRDRAAAQALVNRAAAAGFEGVKLRNDPCGGFEAYLAGFQDQREAEAFAAQARARGFDVVLEHN
;
A
#
# COMPACT_ATOMS: atom_id res chain seq x y z
N MET A 1 -56.14 -36.56 43.29
CA MET A 1 -55.97 -38.03 43.39
C MET A 1 -54.53 -38.38 43.00
N ARG A 2 -53.84 -39.17 43.85
CA ARG A 2 -52.58 -39.96 43.67
C ARG A 2 -51.36 -39.20 43.09
N VAL A 3 -50.33 -38.76 43.82
CA VAL A 3 -49.42 -39.32 44.86
C VAL A 3 -48.55 -40.50 44.40
N ALA A 4 -47.24 -40.39 44.71
CA ALA A 4 -46.20 -41.41 44.95
C ALA A 4 -45.46 -41.97 43.70
N ARG A 5 -44.14 -42.23 43.68
CA ARG A 5 -43.03 -42.45 44.66
C ARG A 5 -41.70 -42.22 43.89
N PHE A 6 -40.68 -41.49 44.35
CA PHE A 6 -39.62 -41.77 45.36
C PHE A 6 -38.85 -43.11 45.23
N VAL A 7 -37.49 -43.00 45.26
CA VAL A 7 -36.51 -43.88 45.96
C VAL A 7 -36.17 -45.21 45.23
N VAL A 8 -34.92 -45.70 45.01
CA VAL A 8 -33.60 -45.49 45.66
C VAL A 8 -32.42 -46.31 45.01
N LEU A 9 -31.17 -45.90 45.33
CA LEU A 9 -29.82 -46.57 45.36
C LEU A 9 -29.26 -47.30 44.10
N ALA A 10 -28.03 -47.05 43.61
CA ALA A 10 -26.67 -47.33 44.17
C ALA A 10 -26.41 -48.84 44.38
N CYS A 11 -25.31 -49.50 43.97
CA CYS A 11 -23.92 -49.17 43.66
C CYS A 11 -23.39 -50.20 42.62
N LEU A 12 -22.25 -49.93 41.97
CA LEU A 12 -21.14 -50.89 41.88
C LEU A 12 -19.88 -50.18 41.37
N ALA A 13 -18.87 -50.11 42.23
CA ALA A 13 -17.52 -49.70 41.92
C ALA A 13 -16.78 -50.86 41.21
N GLY A 14 -15.95 -50.52 40.22
CA GLY A 14 -15.07 -51.48 39.55
C GLY A 14 -14.26 -50.77 38.47
N GLY A 15 -12.93 -50.78 38.60
CA GLY A 15 -12.01 -49.90 37.89
C GLY A 15 -11.98 -50.04 36.37
N LEU A 16 -11.52 -48.97 35.72
CA LEU A 16 -10.40 -48.97 34.79
C LEU A 16 -9.95 -47.51 34.61
N ALA A 17 -8.76 -47.20 35.10
CA ALA A 17 -8.07 -45.95 34.82
C ALA A 17 -7.70 -45.93 33.33
N ALA A 18 -8.61 -45.45 32.49
CA ALA A 18 -8.29 -45.05 31.13
C ALA A 18 -7.77 -43.61 31.18
N SER A 19 -6.47 -43.48 30.96
CA SER A 19 -5.75 -42.25 30.67
C SER A 19 -6.44 -41.51 29.51
N VAL A 20 -7.27 -40.53 29.84
CA VAL A 20 -7.74 -39.55 28.86
C VAL A 20 -6.58 -38.58 28.64
N PRO A 21 -5.95 -38.53 27.45
CA PRO A 21 -4.97 -37.50 27.17
C PRO A 21 -5.69 -36.15 27.31
N ALA A 22 -5.17 -35.31 28.20
CA ALA A 22 -5.56 -33.92 28.28
C ALA A 22 -5.45 -33.33 26.87
N LEU A 23 -6.60 -33.06 26.24
CA LEU A 23 -6.66 -32.28 25.02
C LEU A 23 -6.07 -30.92 25.37
N GLY A 24 -4.80 -30.75 24.98
CA GLY A 24 -4.07 -29.52 25.14
C GLY A 24 -4.91 -28.40 24.56
N LEU A 25 -5.37 -27.52 25.44
CA LEU A 25 -5.81 -26.18 25.08
C LEU A 25 -4.59 -25.50 24.44
N SER A 26 -4.45 -25.68 23.14
CA SER A 26 -3.59 -24.86 22.30
C SER A 26 -4.17 -23.46 22.38
N ARG A 27 -3.69 -22.68 23.35
CA ARG A 27 -3.72 -21.23 23.26
C ARG A 27 -2.86 -20.91 22.04
N SER A 28 -3.50 -20.82 20.89
CA SER A 28 -2.98 -20.13 19.72
C SER A 28 -2.81 -18.67 20.14
N THR A 29 -1.69 -18.34 20.77
CA THR A 29 -1.22 -16.96 20.82
C THR A 29 -1.20 -16.48 19.38
N PRO A 30 -1.95 -15.44 18.99
CA PRO A 30 -1.87 -14.89 17.65
C PRO A 30 -0.40 -14.55 17.41
N GLY A 31 0.22 -15.29 16.49
CA GLY A 31 1.65 -15.17 16.23
C GLY A 31 1.99 -13.73 15.88
N PHE A 32 2.94 -13.15 16.61
CA PHE A 32 3.61 -11.90 16.28
C PHE A 32 4.12 -11.90 14.82
N GLU A 33 4.35 -13.08 14.22
CA GLU A 33 4.67 -13.26 12.80
C GLU A 33 3.61 -12.69 11.84
N SER A 34 2.31 -12.81 12.16
CA SER A 34 1.23 -12.26 11.32
C SER A 34 1.17 -10.73 11.37
N VAL A 35 1.57 -10.15 12.51
CA VAL A 35 1.65 -8.69 12.69
C VAL A 35 2.86 -8.16 11.93
N GLN A 36 4.02 -8.82 11.98
CA GLN A 36 5.21 -8.42 11.23
C GLN A 36 5.05 -8.54 9.71
N GLN A 37 4.29 -9.51 9.21
CA GLN A 37 3.97 -9.60 7.77
C GLN A 37 3.00 -8.53 7.27
N ALA A 38 2.18 -7.97 8.16
CA ALA A 38 1.25 -6.90 7.81
C ALA A 38 1.82 -5.48 8.09
N CYS A 39 2.78 -5.38 9.00
CA CYS A 39 3.61 -4.21 9.26
C CYS A 39 4.66 -4.07 8.15
N GLY A 40 4.23 -3.75 6.93
CA GLY A 40 5.14 -3.52 5.82
C GLY A 40 4.75 -4.24 4.53
N ARG A 41 3.47 -4.20 4.15
CA ARG A 41 3.14 -4.48 2.74
C ARG A 41 3.95 -3.49 1.91
N LEU A 42 4.99 -4.02 1.25
CA LEU A 42 5.92 -3.22 0.48
C LEU A 42 5.12 -2.50 -0.60
N GLU A 43 5.19 -1.18 -0.60
CA GLU A 43 4.59 -0.38 -1.66
C GLU A 43 5.55 -0.49 -2.85
N PHE A 44 5.11 -1.15 -3.92
CA PHE A 44 5.90 -1.26 -5.16
C PHE A 44 5.51 -0.23 -6.20
N VAL A 45 4.56 0.66 -5.86
CA VAL A 45 4.00 1.67 -6.75
C VAL A 45 4.05 2.99 -6.03
N SER A 46 4.75 3.96 -6.62
CA SER A 46 4.75 5.34 -6.18
C SER A 46 3.43 6.02 -6.53
N GLY A 47 3.07 7.07 -5.81
CA GLY A 47 1.90 7.87 -6.18
C GLY A 47 1.33 8.67 -5.01
N LEU A 48 0.32 9.47 -5.34
CA LEU A 48 -0.35 10.33 -4.37
C LEU A 48 -1.49 9.59 -3.66
N GLU A 49 -1.55 9.73 -2.34
CA GLU A 49 -2.67 9.26 -1.51
C GLU A 49 -3.42 10.42 -0.88
N ALA A 50 -4.74 10.31 -0.85
CA ALA A 50 -5.58 11.09 0.05
C ALA A 50 -5.87 10.28 1.31
N VAL A 51 -5.27 10.65 2.44
CA VAL A 51 -5.41 9.95 3.71
C VAL A 51 -6.47 10.64 4.57
N PHE A 52 -7.59 9.96 4.77
CA PHE A 52 -8.73 10.46 5.55
C PHE A 52 -8.54 10.30 7.06
N GLY A 53 -7.65 9.40 7.46
CA GLY A 53 -7.31 9.24 8.86
C GLY A 53 -6.56 7.96 9.15
N ARG A 54 -5.99 7.93 10.34
CA ARG A 54 -5.27 6.79 10.92
C ARG A 54 -6.03 6.26 12.12
N ARG A 55 -6.06 4.94 12.30
CA ARG A 55 -6.77 4.25 13.38
C ARG A 55 -5.91 3.14 13.96
N LYS A 56 -6.11 2.84 15.25
CA LYS A 56 -5.30 1.81 15.93
C LYS A 56 -5.84 0.40 15.71
N THR A 57 -7.15 0.26 15.50
CA THR A 57 -7.78 -1.04 15.28
C THR A 57 -8.40 -1.15 13.90
N HIS A 58 -8.46 -2.37 13.38
CA HIS A 58 -9.08 -2.65 12.08
C HIS A 58 -10.56 -2.23 12.07
N GLN A 59 -11.29 -2.49 13.17
CA GLN A 59 -12.70 -2.13 13.28
C GLN A 59 -12.92 -0.61 13.19
N GLN A 60 -12.08 0.19 13.86
CA GLN A 60 -12.14 1.65 13.76
C GLN A 60 -11.89 2.14 12.33
N ALA A 61 -10.96 1.49 11.61
CA ALA A 61 -10.68 1.81 10.20
C ALA A 61 -11.86 1.44 9.28
N LEU A 62 -12.52 0.30 9.51
CA LEU A 62 -13.72 -0.09 8.77
C LEU A 62 -14.88 0.89 9.03
N THR A 63 -15.11 1.30 10.28
CA THR A 63 -16.11 2.33 10.59
C THR A 63 -15.83 3.63 9.86
N LEU A 64 -14.58 4.10 9.87
CA LEU A 64 -14.18 5.31 9.15
C LEU A 64 -14.37 5.12 7.63
N ARG A 65 -13.95 3.99 7.06
CA ARG A 65 -14.16 3.67 5.63
C ARG A 65 -15.64 3.76 5.27
N SER A 66 -16.52 3.15 6.05
CA SER A 66 -17.97 3.17 5.79
C SER A 66 -18.54 4.59 5.80
N GLN A 67 -18.09 5.45 6.73
CA GLN A 67 -18.48 6.86 6.76
C GLN A 67 -18.03 7.61 5.51
N ILE A 68 -16.78 7.41 5.10
CA ILE A 68 -16.19 8.04 3.91
C ILE A 68 -16.93 7.59 2.64
N THR A 69 -17.17 6.29 2.47
CA THR A 69 -17.88 5.75 1.31
C THR A 69 -19.35 6.21 1.29
N ALA A 70 -20.00 6.36 2.44
CA ALA A 70 -21.36 6.88 2.54
C ALA A 70 -21.46 8.36 2.12
N ARG A 71 -20.35 9.10 2.13
CA ARG A 71 -20.24 10.48 1.60
C ARG A 71 -19.80 10.53 0.13
N GLY A 72 -19.75 9.40 -0.58
CA GLY A 72 -19.48 9.36 -2.02
C GLY A 72 -18.02 9.08 -2.40
N PHE A 73 -17.09 9.00 -1.44
CA PHE A 73 -15.70 8.62 -1.70
C PHE A 73 -15.55 7.09 -1.79
N VAL A 74 -16.13 6.51 -2.84
CA VAL A 74 -16.35 5.05 -2.99
C VAL A 74 -15.07 4.20 -3.07
N ASN A 75 -13.92 4.79 -3.40
CA ASN A 75 -12.63 4.11 -3.51
C ASN A 75 -11.77 4.21 -2.24
N ALA A 76 -12.39 4.46 -1.08
CA ALA A 76 -11.70 4.47 0.20
C ALA A 76 -11.31 3.05 0.64
N ASN A 77 -10.02 2.83 0.88
CA ASN A 77 -9.42 1.55 1.21
C ASN A 77 -8.74 1.59 2.58
N VAL A 78 -8.78 0.47 3.30
CA VAL A 78 -8.04 0.31 4.55
C VAL A 78 -6.68 -0.31 4.23
N ILE A 79 -5.61 0.38 4.60
CA ILE A 79 -4.23 -0.09 4.47
C ILE A 79 -3.67 -0.33 5.87
N GLN A 80 -3.20 -1.53 6.12
CA GLN A 80 -2.48 -1.86 7.36
C GLN A 80 -1.03 -1.40 7.24
N GLY A 81 -0.53 -0.77 8.30
CA GLY A 81 0.87 -0.39 8.46
C GLY A 81 1.39 -0.77 9.85
N CYS A 82 2.61 -0.36 10.15
CA CYS A 82 3.28 -0.75 11.40
C CYS A 82 2.57 -0.26 12.66
N ASP A 83 2.02 0.95 12.62
CA ASP A 83 1.45 1.63 13.80
C ASP A 83 -0.09 1.66 13.81
N GLY A 84 -0.72 0.81 12.99
CA GLY A 84 -2.17 0.66 12.88
C GLY A 84 -2.65 0.63 11.43
N PHE A 85 -3.76 1.30 11.17
CA PHE A 85 -4.48 1.29 9.90
C PHE A 85 -4.67 2.70 9.37
N ARG A 86 -4.60 2.87 8.06
CA ARG A 86 -4.85 4.12 7.36
C ARG A 86 -6.05 3.92 6.44
N VAL A 87 -6.95 4.90 6.37
CA VAL A 87 -8.04 4.88 5.40
C VAL A 87 -7.73 5.90 4.31
N VAL A 88 -7.55 5.42 3.09
CA VAL A 88 -6.95 6.19 2.00
C VAL A 88 -7.73 6.04 0.70
N VAL A 89 -7.68 7.05 -0.17
CA VAL A 89 -7.98 6.91 -1.59
C VAL A 89 -6.65 6.96 -2.36
N ARG A 90 -6.43 5.96 -3.23
CA ARG A 90 -5.26 5.82 -4.11
C ARG A 90 -5.65 5.98 -5.58
N GLY A 91 -4.65 5.98 -6.46
CA GLY A 91 -4.87 6.12 -7.91
C GLY A 91 -5.14 7.56 -8.30
N ILE A 92 -4.58 8.51 -7.55
CA ILE A 92 -4.66 9.94 -7.84
C ILE A 92 -3.47 10.25 -8.75
N ASP A 93 -3.76 10.41 -10.04
CA ASP A 93 -2.73 10.54 -11.07
C ASP A 93 -2.04 11.90 -11.06
N THR A 94 -2.72 12.97 -10.66
CA THR A 94 -2.15 14.33 -10.64
C THR A 94 -2.36 15.00 -9.29
N PHE A 95 -1.46 15.92 -8.94
CA PHE A 95 -1.55 16.68 -7.70
C PHE A 95 -2.83 17.52 -7.63
N ASP A 96 -3.28 18.10 -8.75
CA ASP A 96 -4.50 18.91 -8.79
C ASP A 96 -5.74 18.11 -8.45
N VAL A 97 -5.87 16.90 -9.01
CA VAL A 97 -6.97 15.98 -8.66
C VAL A 97 -6.93 15.64 -7.17
N GLY A 98 -5.73 15.51 -6.60
CA GLY A 98 -5.55 15.35 -5.15
C GLY A 98 -6.06 16.55 -4.36
N VAL A 99 -5.73 17.77 -4.79
CA VAL A 99 -6.16 19.02 -4.14
C VAL A 99 -7.68 19.19 -4.21
N ASP A 100 -8.29 18.88 -5.35
CA ASP A 100 -9.75 18.92 -5.53
C ASP A 100 -10.43 17.90 -4.61
N LEU A 101 -9.94 16.66 -4.58
CA LEU A 101 -10.45 15.62 -3.67
C LEU A 101 -10.31 16.04 -2.21
N GLN A 102 -9.15 16.58 -1.82
CA GLN A 102 -8.91 17.08 -0.46
C GLN A 102 -9.91 18.19 -0.10
N THR A 103 -10.14 19.14 -1.01
CA THR A 103 -11.08 20.24 -0.82
C THR A 103 -12.49 19.72 -0.60
N GLU A 104 -12.94 18.79 -1.44
CA GLU A 104 -14.27 18.18 -1.32
C GLU A 104 -14.42 17.38 -0.02
N ALA A 105 -13.44 16.55 0.32
CA ALA A 105 -13.48 15.77 1.55
C ALA A 105 -13.48 16.65 2.81
N ARG A 106 -12.78 17.79 2.79
CA ARG A 106 -12.81 18.76 3.89
C ARG A 106 -14.16 19.44 4.04
N ARG A 107 -14.86 19.73 2.92
CA ARG A 107 -16.25 20.23 2.96
C ARG A 107 -17.20 19.22 3.61
N GLU A 108 -16.97 17.94 3.37
CA GLU A 108 -17.69 16.84 4.01
C GLU A 108 -17.25 16.54 5.47
N GLY A 109 -16.35 17.36 6.03
CA GLY A 109 -15.92 17.27 7.42
C GLY A 109 -14.81 16.25 7.69
N PHE A 110 -14.15 15.72 6.65
CA PHE A 110 -13.02 14.82 6.83
C PHE A 110 -11.68 15.58 6.84
N PRO A 111 -10.79 15.31 7.82
CA PRO A 111 -9.48 15.94 7.90
C PRO A 111 -8.46 15.26 6.96
N VAL A 112 -8.73 15.33 5.65
CA VAL A 112 -7.89 14.68 4.64
C VAL A 112 -6.53 15.37 4.49
N THR A 113 -5.48 14.57 4.44
CA THR A 113 -4.12 14.96 4.04
C THR A 113 -3.76 14.34 2.70
N LEU A 114 -2.94 15.03 1.91
CA LEU A 114 -2.30 14.45 0.73
C LEU A 114 -0.91 13.99 1.13
N GLU A 115 -0.59 12.75 0.83
CA GLU A 115 0.67 12.11 1.21
C GLU A 115 1.30 11.44 0.00
N CYS A 116 2.60 11.68 -0.17
CA CYS A 116 3.37 11.07 -1.23
C CYS A 116 3.78 9.66 -0.82
N ILE A 117 3.56 8.68 -1.70
CA ILE A 117 4.12 7.33 -1.54
C ILE A 117 5.26 7.18 -2.50
N GLN A 118 6.42 6.83 -1.95
CA GLN A 118 7.53 6.33 -2.73
C GLN A 118 7.49 4.79 -2.74
N ALA A 119 7.62 4.21 -3.93
CA ALA A 119 7.84 2.78 -4.06
C ALA A 119 9.13 2.37 -3.34
N LYS A 120 9.17 1.11 -2.89
CA LYS A 120 10.36 0.56 -2.26
C LYS A 120 11.54 0.64 -3.23
N PRO A 121 12.66 1.24 -2.80
CA PRO A 121 13.93 1.16 -3.50
C PRO A 121 14.29 -0.30 -3.83
N VAL A 122 14.54 -0.61 -5.10
CA VAL A 122 15.07 -1.91 -5.55
C VAL A 122 16.59 -1.86 -5.77
N GLY A 123 17.23 -0.72 -5.48
CA GLY A 123 18.66 -0.49 -5.61
C GLY A 123 19.15 -0.42 -7.05
N ARG A 124 18.26 -0.27 -8.03
CA ARG A 124 18.64 -0.20 -9.44
C ARG A 124 19.02 1.23 -9.79
N LEU A 125 20.08 1.36 -10.58
CA LEU A 125 20.44 2.63 -11.18
C LEU A 125 19.53 2.92 -12.37
N GLU A 126 18.99 4.13 -12.41
CA GLU A 126 18.03 4.57 -13.40
C GLU A 126 18.41 5.95 -13.93
N ALA A 127 18.10 6.19 -15.20
CA ALA A 127 18.27 7.47 -15.88
C ALA A 127 16.89 8.11 -16.04
N ILE A 128 16.68 9.22 -15.36
CA ILE A 128 15.44 9.97 -15.34
C ILE A 128 15.49 11.03 -16.45
N PHE A 129 14.58 10.94 -17.42
CA PHE A 129 14.45 11.89 -18.54
C PHE A 129 13.60 13.11 -18.17
N GLY A 130 12.98 13.09 -16.99
CA GLY A 130 12.20 14.16 -16.42
C GLY A 130 10.80 13.71 -16.00
N HIS A 131 10.03 14.69 -15.53
CA HIS A 131 8.72 14.52 -14.94
C HIS A 131 7.65 15.22 -15.78
N GLY A 132 6.46 14.64 -15.84
CA GLY A 132 5.27 15.23 -16.44
C GLY A 132 4.15 15.34 -15.41
N ARG A 133 3.46 16.48 -15.41
CA ARG A 133 2.30 16.73 -14.52
C ARG A 133 1.17 15.72 -14.73
N ASP A 134 1.03 15.23 -15.96
CA ASP A 134 0.06 14.23 -16.36
C ASP A 134 0.71 13.22 -17.31
N ARG A 135 -0.07 12.17 -17.65
CA ARG A 135 0.42 11.08 -18.50
C ARG A 135 0.80 11.56 -19.90
N ALA A 136 0.08 12.52 -20.47
CA ALA A 136 0.35 12.99 -21.82
C ALA A 136 1.67 13.77 -21.88
N ALA A 137 1.90 14.66 -20.90
CA ALA A 137 3.15 15.39 -20.75
C ALA A 137 4.35 14.46 -20.55
N ALA A 138 4.22 13.44 -19.69
CA ALA A 138 5.30 12.47 -19.49
C ALA A 138 5.51 11.57 -20.72
N GLN A 139 4.44 11.16 -21.40
CA GLN A 139 4.54 10.38 -22.64
C GLN A 139 5.24 11.18 -23.76
N ALA A 140 5.08 12.51 -23.79
CA ALA A 140 5.84 13.35 -24.71
C ALA A 140 7.35 13.25 -24.45
N LEU A 141 7.80 13.13 -23.19
CA LEU A 141 9.22 12.90 -22.86
C LEU A 141 9.71 11.57 -23.43
N VAL A 142 8.94 10.49 -23.24
CA VAL A 142 9.24 9.16 -23.80
C VAL A 142 9.34 9.21 -25.32
N ASN A 143 8.37 9.85 -25.98
CA ASN A 143 8.34 9.98 -27.43
C ASN A 143 9.55 10.76 -27.95
N ARG A 144 9.94 11.85 -27.28
CA ARG A 144 11.17 12.60 -27.63
C ARG A 144 12.42 11.75 -27.43
N ALA A 145 12.51 11.02 -26.33
CA ALA A 145 13.65 10.14 -26.07
C ALA A 145 13.78 9.05 -27.15
N ALA A 146 12.68 8.40 -27.50
CA ALA A 146 12.63 7.42 -28.58
C ALA A 146 13.02 8.03 -29.94
N ALA A 147 12.51 9.21 -30.28
CA ALA A 147 12.87 9.93 -31.50
C ALA A 147 14.37 10.31 -31.56
N ALA A 148 15.00 10.49 -30.40
CA ALA A 148 16.43 10.73 -30.28
C ALA A 148 17.27 9.43 -30.18
N GLY A 149 16.66 8.25 -30.38
CA GLY A 149 17.32 6.94 -30.37
C GLY A 149 17.52 6.33 -28.99
N PHE A 150 16.89 6.88 -27.93
CA PHE A 150 16.87 6.28 -26.60
C PHE A 150 15.62 5.41 -26.45
N GLU A 151 15.66 4.21 -27.01
CA GLU A 151 14.58 3.24 -26.87
C GLU A 151 14.51 2.67 -25.45
N GLY A 152 13.33 2.23 -25.02
CA GLY A 152 13.14 1.55 -23.73
C GLY A 152 12.90 2.48 -22.53
N VAL A 153 12.81 3.80 -22.73
CA VAL A 153 12.30 4.72 -21.71
C VAL A 153 10.82 4.38 -21.41
N LYS A 154 10.48 4.27 -20.12
CA LYS A 154 9.16 3.88 -19.62
C LYS A 154 8.58 4.96 -18.73
N LEU A 155 7.28 4.87 -18.48
CA LEU A 155 6.58 5.72 -17.52
C LEU A 155 6.34 4.96 -16.22
N ARG A 156 6.42 5.70 -15.11
CA ARG A 156 5.86 5.30 -13.82
C ARG A 156 5.20 6.49 -13.14
N ASN A 157 4.39 6.22 -12.12
CA ASN A 157 3.82 7.26 -11.29
C ASN A 157 4.92 7.93 -10.44
N ASP A 158 4.85 9.23 -10.33
CA ASP A 158 5.71 10.04 -9.46
C ASP A 158 5.17 10.00 -8.02
N PRO A 159 6.02 9.90 -6.96
CA PRO A 159 5.57 9.82 -5.57
C PRO A 159 4.55 10.87 -5.12
N CYS A 160 4.59 12.08 -5.68
CA CYS A 160 3.70 13.17 -5.27
C CYS A 160 2.60 13.50 -6.30
N GLY A 161 2.35 12.59 -7.23
CA GLY A 161 1.44 12.80 -8.36
C GLY A 161 2.18 13.28 -9.61
N GLY A 162 1.61 12.99 -10.76
CA GLY A 162 2.28 13.05 -12.05
C GLY A 162 2.99 11.75 -12.40
N PHE A 163 3.87 11.83 -13.39
CA PHE A 163 4.56 10.68 -13.96
C PHE A 163 6.01 11.03 -14.25
N GLU A 164 6.87 10.03 -14.15
CA GLU A 164 8.28 10.14 -14.48
C GLU A 164 8.61 9.26 -15.69
N ALA A 165 9.42 9.79 -16.60
CA ALA A 165 10.01 9.05 -17.71
C ALA A 165 11.41 8.57 -17.33
N TYR A 166 11.62 7.26 -17.30
CA TYR A 166 12.86 6.67 -16.80
C TYR A 166 13.35 5.50 -17.68
N LEU A 167 14.65 5.28 -17.71
CA LEU A 167 15.30 4.10 -18.28
C LEU A 167 16.14 3.42 -17.21
N ALA A 168 16.12 2.10 -17.17
CA ALA A 168 16.79 1.33 -16.14
C ALA A 168 17.35 0.04 -16.74
N GLY A 169 18.24 -0.63 -16.00
CA GLY A 169 18.88 -1.87 -16.45
C GLY A 169 20.34 -1.73 -16.87
N PHE A 170 21.02 -0.67 -16.42
CA PHE A 170 22.47 -0.53 -16.52
C PHE A 170 23.17 -1.63 -15.71
N GLN A 171 24.30 -2.12 -16.22
CA GLN A 171 25.16 -3.09 -15.57
C GLN A 171 25.91 -2.47 -14.39
N ASP A 172 26.39 -1.24 -14.56
CA ASP A 172 27.17 -0.52 -13.56
C ASP A 172 26.98 1.02 -13.65
N GLN A 173 27.55 1.72 -12.67
CA GLN A 173 27.53 3.19 -12.58
C GLN A 173 28.15 3.86 -13.82
N ARG A 174 29.23 3.29 -14.35
CA ARG A 174 29.97 3.88 -15.48
C ARG A 174 29.14 3.82 -16.76
N GLU A 175 28.41 2.73 -16.99
CA GLU A 175 27.49 2.61 -18.12
C GLU A 175 26.38 3.67 -18.03
N ALA A 176 25.78 3.84 -16.85
CA ALA A 176 24.74 4.84 -16.65
C ALA A 176 25.26 6.27 -16.83
N GLU A 177 26.47 6.57 -16.33
CA GLU A 177 27.11 7.88 -16.52
C GLU A 177 27.40 8.16 -17.99
N ALA A 178 27.93 7.17 -18.72
CA ALA A 178 28.16 7.28 -20.15
C ALA A 178 26.85 7.50 -20.92
N PHE A 179 25.79 6.77 -20.55
CA PHE A 179 24.46 6.95 -21.12
C PHE A 179 23.91 8.36 -20.84
N ALA A 180 23.98 8.83 -19.60
CA ALA A 180 23.52 10.16 -19.21
C ALA A 180 24.30 11.26 -19.95
N ALA A 181 25.61 11.11 -20.14
CA ALA A 181 26.41 12.04 -20.92
C ALA A 181 25.96 12.09 -22.39
N GLN A 182 25.67 10.94 -23.01
CA GLN A 182 25.13 10.89 -24.38
C GLN A 182 23.75 11.55 -24.48
N ALA A 183 22.86 11.31 -23.51
CA ALA A 183 21.55 11.94 -23.45
C ALA A 183 21.65 13.46 -23.29
N ARG A 184 22.53 13.95 -22.40
CA ARG A 184 22.79 15.39 -22.23
C ARG A 184 23.35 16.03 -23.49
N ALA A 185 24.26 15.35 -24.20
CA ALA A 185 24.76 15.82 -25.49
C ALA A 185 23.66 15.94 -26.58
N ARG A 186 22.54 15.22 -26.42
CA ARG A 186 21.35 15.30 -27.28
C ARG A 186 20.26 16.24 -26.72
N GLY A 187 20.57 17.02 -25.69
CA GLY A 187 19.69 18.05 -25.15
C GLY A 187 18.71 17.58 -24.08
N PHE A 188 18.90 16.39 -23.49
CA PHE A 188 18.11 15.92 -22.36
C PHE A 188 18.79 16.25 -21.03
N ASP A 189 18.05 16.80 -20.06
CA ASP A 189 18.56 17.00 -18.70
C ASP A 189 18.37 15.73 -17.86
N VAL A 190 19.14 14.68 -18.18
CA VAL A 190 19.02 13.39 -17.51
C VAL A 190 19.65 13.44 -16.12
N VAL A 191 18.94 12.91 -15.12
CA VAL A 191 19.44 12.69 -13.75
C VAL A 191 19.61 11.19 -13.52
N LEU A 192 20.68 10.80 -12.81
CA LEU A 192 20.86 9.41 -12.40
C LEU A 192 20.39 9.24 -10.96
N GLU A 193 19.54 8.24 -10.73
CA GLU A 193 18.96 7.98 -9.42
C GLU A 193 19.03 6.50 -9.08
N HIS A 194 19.15 6.21 -7.79
CA HIS A 194 18.93 4.88 -7.26
C HIS A 194 17.48 4.76 -6.82
N ASN A 195 16.74 3.91 -7.53
CA ASN A 195 15.48 3.36 -7.05
C ASN A 195 15.78 2.01 -6.44
#